data_AF-A0A7X2BVS9-F1
#
_entry.id   AF-A0A7X2BVS9-F1
#
_cell.length_a   1.000
_cell.length_b   1.000
_cell.length_c   1.000
_cell.angle_alpha   90.00
_cell.angle_beta   90.00
_cell.angle_gamma   90.00
#
_symmetry.space_group_name_H-M   'P 1'
#
loop_
_entity.id
_entity.type
_entity.pdbx_description
1 polymer ?
#
loop_
_entity_poly.entity_id
_entity_poly.type
_entity_poly.pdbx_seq_one_letter_code
_entity_poly.pdbx_strand_id
1 'polypeptide(L)'
;MTKGKLIKLTLCGVVVGGLLLLGWQRWQYSNAYVSTDNAELDGVIIPVRAKLSGVVVSVPVTDNVTVQSGDLLFQIRDSEYQYLVEQREAQWQALLAAAGRGGGPGALDSQV
;
A
#
# COMPACT_ATOMS: atom_id res chain seq x y z
N MET A 1 5.49 -55.14 -59.60
CA MET A 1 6.27 -53.90 -59.38
C MET A 1 5.54 -52.82 -58.56
N THR A 2 4.49 -53.14 -57.78
CA THR A 2 3.57 -52.15 -57.18
C THR A 2 3.49 -52.14 -55.64
N LYS A 3 3.94 -53.22 -54.97
CA LYS A 3 3.87 -53.35 -53.48
C LYS A 3 4.63 -52.26 -52.73
N GLY A 4 5.81 -51.85 -53.22
CA GLY A 4 6.61 -50.78 -52.62
C GLY A 4 6.01 -49.38 -52.74
N LYS A 5 5.22 -49.11 -53.80
CA LYS A 5 4.48 -47.85 -53.93
C LYS A 5 3.29 -47.79 -52.97
N LEU A 6 2.61 -48.93 -52.77
CA LEU A 6 1.50 -49.05 -51.82
C LEU A 6 1.95 -48.85 -50.37
N ILE A 7 3.08 -49.43 -49.97
CA ILE A 7 3.65 -49.24 -48.61
C ILE A 7 4.05 -47.79 -48.36
N LYS A 8 4.63 -47.11 -49.37
CA LYS A 8 4.97 -45.68 -49.25
C LYS A 8 3.71 -44.81 -49.17
N LEU A 9 2.65 -45.17 -49.90
CA LEU A 9 1.38 -44.46 -49.88
C LEU A 9 0.68 -44.59 -48.53
N THR A 10 0.66 -45.80 -47.94
CA THR A 10 0.06 -46.02 -46.62
C THR A 10 0.85 -45.32 -45.52
N LEU A 11 2.20 -45.37 -45.56
CA LEU A 11 3.04 -44.65 -44.62
C LEU A 11 2.80 -43.13 -44.69
N CYS A 12 2.71 -42.58 -45.90
CA CYS A 12 2.40 -41.17 -46.10
C CYS A 12 1.00 -40.81 -45.54
N GLY A 13 0.00 -41.66 -45.78
CA GLY A 13 -1.35 -41.48 -45.23
C GLY A 13 -1.38 -41.46 -43.70
N VAL A 14 -0.61 -42.34 -43.05
CA VAL A 14 -0.50 -42.36 -41.58
C VAL A 14 0.20 -41.11 -41.05
N VAL A 15 1.27 -40.66 -41.69
CA VAL A 15 1.98 -39.44 -41.29
C VAL A 15 1.09 -38.20 -41.44
N VAL A 16 0.40 -38.07 -42.57
CA VAL A 16 -0.53 -36.95 -42.81
C VAL A 16 -1.71 -37.01 -41.84
N GLY A 17 -2.28 -38.19 -41.60
CA GLY A 17 -3.35 -38.38 -40.62
C GLY A 17 -2.91 -38.02 -39.20
N GLY A 18 -1.69 -38.42 -38.80
CA GLY A 18 -1.12 -38.07 -37.49
C GLY A 18 -0.90 -36.56 -37.32
N LEU A 19 -0.36 -35.89 -38.35
CA LEU A 19 -0.19 -34.43 -38.33
C LEU A 19 -1.51 -33.68 -38.25
N LEU A 20 -2.55 -34.15 -38.95
CA LEU A 20 -3.89 -33.57 -38.88
C LEU A 20 -4.51 -33.74 -37.49
N LEU A 21 -4.34 -34.89 -36.84
CA LEU A 21 -4.83 -35.11 -35.47
C LEU A 21 -4.12 -34.21 -34.46
N LEU A 22 -2.79 -34.12 -34.52
CA LEU A 22 -2.01 -33.24 -33.65
C LEU A 22 -2.35 -31.75 -33.88
N GLY A 23 -2.51 -31.35 -35.14
CA GLY A 23 -2.94 -30.00 -35.51
C GLY A 23 -4.34 -29.68 -34.97
N TRP A 24 -5.29 -30.62 -35.11
CA TRP A 24 -6.64 -30.47 -34.58
C TRP A 24 -6.66 -30.35 -33.05
N GLN A 25 -5.90 -31.20 -32.35
CA GLN A 25 -5.81 -31.16 -30.89
C GLN A 25 -5.18 -29.85 -30.41
N ARG A 26 -4.13 -29.38 -31.09
CA ARG A 26 -3.47 -28.10 -30.78
C ARG A 26 -4.42 -26.92 -31.00
N TRP A 27 -5.19 -26.94 -32.09
CA TRP A 27 -6.16 -25.89 -32.43
C TRP A 27 -7.32 -25.83 -31.42
N GLN A 28 -7.84 -26.99 -31.02
CA GLN A 28 -8.84 -27.08 -29.95
C GLN A 28 -8.29 -26.54 -28.62
N TYR A 29 -7.05 -26.90 -28.27
CA TYR A 29 -6.41 -26.41 -27.05
C TYR A 29 -6.20 -24.88 -27.06
N SER A 30 -5.74 -24.31 -28.18
CA SER A 30 -5.53 -22.87 -28.30
C SER A 30 -6.83 -22.07 -28.31
N ASN A 31 -7.92 -22.64 -28.82
CA ASN A 31 -9.23 -21.99 -28.79
C ASN A 31 -9.87 -22.04 -27.40
N ALA A 32 -9.60 -23.08 -26.61
CA ALA A 32 -10.19 -23.26 -25.29
C ALA A 32 -9.44 -22.54 -24.17
N TYR A 33 -8.13 -22.30 -24.32
CA TYR A 33 -7.28 -21.72 -23.28
C TYR A 33 -6.53 -20.50 -23.79
N VAL A 34 -6.91 -19.33 -23.28
CA VAL A 34 -6.15 -18.08 -23.44
C VAL A 34 -5.12 -18.04 -22.31
N SER A 35 -3.84 -18.30 -22.64
CA SER A 35 -2.74 -18.04 -21.71
C SER A 35 -2.42 -16.54 -21.75
N THR A 36 -2.69 -15.85 -20.65
CA THR A 36 -2.26 -14.47 -20.46
C THR A 36 -1.25 -14.43 -19.32
N ASP A 37 -0.09 -13.83 -19.58
CA ASP A 37 0.93 -13.58 -18.54
C ASP A 37 0.67 -12.27 -17.79
N ASN A 38 -0.45 -11.58 -18.08
CA ASN A 38 -0.82 -10.34 -17.42
C ASN A 38 -1.51 -10.63 -16.09
N ALA A 39 -0.71 -10.71 -15.02
CA ALA A 39 -1.20 -10.63 -13.66
C ALA A 39 -0.98 -9.20 -13.13
N GLU A 40 -2.07 -8.50 -12.82
CA GLU A 40 -2.03 -7.21 -12.14
C GLU A 40 -2.52 -7.39 -10.70
N LEU A 41 -1.79 -6.80 -9.76
CA LEU A 41 -2.15 -6.78 -8.35
C LEU A 41 -2.86 -5.48 -8.06
N ASP A 42 -4.16 -5.55 -7.81
CA ASP A 42 -4.91 -4.42 -7.27
C ASP A 42 -4.64 -4.32 -5.77
N GLY A 43 -4.22 -3.14 -5.32
CA GLY A 43 -3.76 -2.89 -3.96
C GLY A 43 -4.19 -1.52 -3.49
N VAL A 44 -4.83 -1.46 -2.32
CA VAL A 44 -5.20 -0.19 -1.70
C VAL A 44 -4.00 0.41 -1.00
N ILE A 45 -3.49 1.53 -1.51
CA ILE A 45 -2.38 2.26 -0.90
C ILE A 45 -2.95 3.44 -0.10
N ILE A 46 -2.75 3.44 1.21
CA ILE A 46 -3.17 4.52 2.10
C ILE A 46 -1.93 5.24 2.63
N PRO A 47 -1.74 6.53 2.30
CA PRO A 47 -0.61 7.29 2.83
C PRO A 47 -0.82 7.60 4.31
N VAL A 48 0.13 7.19 5.15
CA VAL A 48 0.15 7.49 6.58
C VAL A 48 0.92 8.80 6.81
N ARG A 49 0.36 9.71 7.61
CA ARG A 49 0.95 11.03 7.88
C ARG A 49 0.85 11.37 9.36
N ALA A 50 1.86 12.07 9.87
CA ALA A 50 1.76 12.67 11.20
C ALA A 50 0.79 13.85 11.20
N LYS A 51 0.04 14.01 12.29
CA LYS A 51 -0.83 15.16 12.52
C LYS A 51 -0.04 16.44 12.81
N LEU A 52 1.18 16.28 13.33
CA LEU A 52 2.06 17.36 13.74
C LEU A 52 3.29 17.38 12.84
N SER A 53 3.80 18.57 12.55
CA SER A 53 5.01 18.77 11.74
C SER A 53 6.23 18.89 12.64
N GLY A 54 7.26 18.07 12.43
CA GLY A 54 8.49 18.12 13.22
C GLY A 54 9.62 17.30 12.62
N VAL A 55 10.75 17.27 13.32
CA VAL A 55 11.95 16.53 12.89
C VAL A 55 11.80 15.04 13.24
N VAL A 56 11.98 14.18 12.24
CA VAL A 56 12.00 12.71 12.44
C VAL A 56 13.32 12.30 13.08
N VAL A 57 13.25 11.57 14.19
CA VAL A 57 14.40 11.10 14.97
C VAL A 57 14.75 9.65 14.62
N SER A 58 13.74 8.81 14.36
CA SER A 58 13.93 7.40 14.04
C SER A 58 12.82 6.88 13.12
N VAL A 59 13.17 5.89 12.30
CA VAL A 59 12.26 5.13 11.44
C VAL A 59 12.60 3.65 11.64
N PRO A 60 11.95 2.96 12.59
CA PRO A 60 12.30 1.59 12.95
C PRO A 60 11.75 0.51 11.99
N VAL A 61 11.13 0.92 10.87
CA VAL A 61 10.54 0.01 9.88
C VAL A 61 11.38 -0.03 8.59
N THR A 62 11.31 -1.15 7.88
CA THR A 62 11.94 -1.36 6.58
C THR A 62 10.88 -1.65 5.51
N ASP A 63 11.25 -1.60 4.24
CA ASP A 63 10.30 -1.79 3.14
C ASP A 63 9.69 -3.20 3.14
N ASN A 64 8.42 -3.28 2.73
CA ASN A 64 7.66 -4.53 2.57
C ASN A 64 7.45 -5.36 3.84
N VAL A 65 7.60 -4.78 5.03
CA VAL A 65 7.27 -5.45 6.30
C VAL A 65 5.78 -5.40 6.58
N THR A 66 5.25 -6.48 7.17
CA THR A 66 3.89 -6.50 7.69
C THR A 66 3.84 -5.73 9.00
N VAL A 67 2.96 -4.72 9.06
CA VAL A 67 2.73 -3.90 10.26
C VAL A 67 1.31 -4.15 10.80
N GLN A 68 1.14 -4.02 12.11
CA GLN A 68 -0.14 -4.08 12.80
C GLN A 68 -0.59 -2.69 13.26
N SER A 69 -1.86 -2.59 13.63
CA SER A 69 -2.39 -1.33 14.18
C SER A 69 -1.71 -0.98 15.50
N GLY A 70 -1.16 0.23 15.58
CA GLY A 70 -0.43 0.72 16.74
C GLY A 70 1.08 0.57 16.65
N ASP A 71 1.61 -0.08 15.61
CA ASP A 71 3.04 -0.19 15.42
C ASP A 71 3.69 1.17 15.15
N LEU A 72 4.89 1.35 15.71
CA LEU A 72 5.67 2.57 15.55
C LEU A 72 6.29 2.58 14.14
N LEU A 73 5.79 3.47 13.28
CA LEU A 73 6.33 3.65 11.93
C LEU A 73 7.51 4.63 11.90
N PHE A 74 7.41 5.73 12.65
CA PHE A 74 8.46 6.73 12.78
C PHE A 74 8.22 7.57 14.04
N GLN A 75 9.30 8.15 14.58
CA GLN A 75 9.26 8.98 15.78
C GLN A 75 9.63 10.42 15.46
N ILE A 76 8.79 11.37 15.87
CA ILE A 76 9.08 12.81 15.81
C ILE A 76 9.68 13.25 17.15
N ARG A 77 10.64 14.17 17.10
CA ARG A 77 11.22 14.79 18.29
C ARG A 77 10.15 15.51 19.12
N ASP A 78 10.12 15.26 20.43
CA ASP A 78 9.10 15.78 21.35
C ASP A 78 9.55 17.00 22.17
N SER A 79 10.86 17.28 22.25
CA SER A 79 11.43 18.34 23.11
C SER A 79 10.79 19.73 22.90
N GLU A 80 10.54 20.11 21.65
CA GLU A 80 9.91 21.40 21.34
C GLU A 80 8.44 21.44 21.79
N TYR A 81 7.73 20.32 21.67
CA TYR A 81 6.35 20.21 22.11
C TYR A 81 6.24 20.20 23.64
N GLN A 82 7.17 19.55 24.33
CA GLN A 82 7.22 19.56 25.80
C GLN A 82 7.35 20.99 26.33
N TYR A 83 8.29 21.78 25.77
CA TYR A 83 8.45 23.19 26.13
C TYR A 83 7.18 24.01 25.87
N LEU A 84 6.50 23.79 24.75
CA LEU A 84 5.24 24.47 24.44
C LEU A 84 4.12 24.10 25.43
N VAL A 85 4.05 22.84 25.85
CA VAL A 85 3.09 22.38 26.86
C VAL A 85 3.36 23.06 28.19
N GLU A 86 4.61 23.08 28.64
CA GLU A 86 5.02 23.75 29.90
C GLU A 86 4.69 25.25 29.88
N GLN A 87 4.96 25.92 28.77
CA GLN A 87 4.64 27.34 28.62
C GLN A 87 3.14 27.59 28.71
N ARG A 88 2.31 26.74 28.08
CA ARG A 88 0.85 26.86 28.11
C ARG A 88 0.28 26.58 29.48
N GLU A 89 0.83 25.59 30.18
CA GLU A 89 0.44 25.28 31.56
C GLU A 89 0.78 26.45 32.50
N ALA A 90 1.98 27.03 32.38
CA ALA A 90 2.35 28.21 33.16
C ALA A 90 1.42 29.41 32.90
N GLN A 91 1.04 29.65 31.64
CA GLN A 91 0.07 30.68 31.28
C GLN A 91 -1.32 30.40 31.86
N TRP A 92 -1.78 29.15 31.79
CA TRP A 92 -3.05 28.72 32.37
C TRP A 92 -3.11 28.96 33.89
N GLN A 93 -2.06 28.58 34.61
CA GLN A 93 -1.96 28.79 36.06
C GLN A 93 -1.94 30.28 36.43
N ALA A 94 -1.24 31.11 35.64
CA ALA A 94 -1.22 32.56 35.85
C ALA A 94 -2.62 33.18 35.65
N LEU A 95 -3.36 32.74 34.63
CA LEU A 95 -4.74 33.17 34.38
C LEU A 95 -5.69 32.72 35.49
N LEU A 96 -5.57 31.48 35.97
CA LEU A 96 -6.38 30.97 37.08
C LEU A 96 -6.13 31.77 38.37
N ALA A 97 -4.87 32.06 38.68
CA ALA A 97 -4.50 32.89 39.83
C ALA A 97 -5.03 34.32 39.72
N ALA A 98 -5.06 34.90 38.51
CA ALA A 98 -5.65 36.21 38.25
C ALA A 98 -7.18 36.18 38.35
N ALA A 99 -7.84 35.14 37.83
CA ALA A 99 -9.29 34.96 37.90
C ALA A 99 -9.77 34.72 39.34
N GLY A 100 -9.02 33.93 40.12
CA GLY A 100 -9.29 33.72 41.55
C GLY A 100 -9.11 35.00 42.39
N ARG A 101 -8.33 35.98 41.92
CA ARG A 101 -8.22 37.31 42.52
C ARG A 101 -9.33 38.29 42.10
N GLY A 102 -10.13 37.97 41.08
CA GLY A 102 -10.99 38.93 40.39
C GLY A 102 -12.41 38.43 40.13
N GLY A 103 -13.16 38.08 41.17
CA GLY A 103 -14.61 37.87 41.10
C GLY A 103 -15.43 39.17 41.02
N GLY A 104 -15.05 40.12 40.16
CA GLY A 104 -15.75 41.41 40.01
C GLY A 104 -15.63 41.99 38.60
N PRO A 105 -16.73 42.52 38.00
CA PRO A 105 -16.78 43.00 36.62
C PRO A 105 -16.12 44.39 36.44
N GLY A 106 -14.87 44.56 36.88
CA GLY A 106 -14.19 45.86 36.94
C GLY A 106 -12.89 45.98 36.13
N ALA A 107 -12.38 44.91 35.52
CA ALA A 107 -11.05 44.94 34.88
C ALA A 107 -11.08 45.24 33.36
N LEU A 108 -12.26 45.24 32.73
CA LEU A 108 -12.39 45.46 31.27
C LEU A 108 -12.56 46.92 30.87
N ASP A 109 -12.67 47.86 31.83
CA ASP A 109 -12.99 49.27 31.58
C ASP A 109 -11.79 50.23 31.70
N SER A 110 -10.56 49.71 31.79
CA SER A 110 -9.35 50.53 31.99
C SER A 110 -8.36 50.54 30.82
N GLN A 111 -8.76 50.04 29.64
CA GLN A 111 -7.91 50.03 28.44
C GLN A 111 -8.61 50.61 27.20
N VAL A 112 -9.36 51.71 27.35
CA VAL A 112 -9.73 52.60 26.25
C VAL A 112 -9.27 54.02 26.56
#